data_AF-A0A971Z2N5-F1
#
_entry.id   AF-A0A971Z2N5-F1
#
_cell.length_a   1.000
_cell.length_b   1.000
_cell.length_c   1.000
_cell.angle_alpha   90.00
_cell.angle_beta   90.00
_cell.angle_gamma   90.00
#
_symmetry.space_group_name_H-M   'P 1'
#
loop_
_entity.id
_entity.type
_entity.pdbx_description
1 polymer ?
#
loop_
_entity_poly.entity_id
_entity_poly.type
_entity_poly.pdbx_seq_one_letter_code
_entity_poly.pdbx_strand_id
1 'polypeptide(L)'
;RSDALVVGLAIPQWITPEFTWQATLNIALPLVMVALTGQFLPGVAVLRAAGYHSTPASPLITQSGLWSVLLAPFGCHGLTLAAITAAICTGKEAHENPAKRYVAGVSGGVFYLLLGLFGATLVSIFTAFPAALIAALAGLALLAAIGGALAGAMAVPDDREAALITFLVTASGMSFLGLSAAFWGLIFGIVAHLLLRMRRPRSRAARAAATPMASEPQESAAR
;
A
#
# COMPACT_ATOMS: atom_id res chain seq x y z
N ARG A 1 -29.34 4.31 25.07
CA ARG A 1 -30.17 3.35 24.32
C ARG A 1 -29.36 2.07 24.21
N SER A 2 -29.38 1.28 25.28
CA SER A 2 -28.62 0.04 25.45
C SER A 2 -29.44 -1.15 24.94
N ASP A 3 -29.89 -1.04 23.68
CA ASP A 3 -30.57 -2.14 23.01
C ASP A 3 -29.48 -3.09 22.49
N ALA A 4 -29.32 -4.18 23.25
CA ALA A 4 -28.66 -5.45 22.94
C ALA A 4 -27.33 -5.39 22.19
N LEU A 5 -26.22 -5.52 22.93
CA LEU A 5 -24.98 -6.04 22.38
C LEU A 5 -25.28 -7.36 21.65
N VAL A 6 -25.19 -7.36 20.32
CA VAL A 6 -25.40 -8.56 19.52
C VAL A 6 -24.14 -9.41 19.63
N VAL A 7 -24.17 -10.41 20.51
CA VAL A 7 -23.16 -11.45 20.57
C VAL A 7 -23.51 -12.48 19.50
N GLY A 8 -22.77 -12.44 18.40
CA GLY A 8 -23.04 -13.28 17.23
C GLY A 8 -21.76 -13.58 16.47
N LEU A 9 -21.70 -14.79 15.93
CA LEU A 9 -20.61 -15.20 15.06
C LEU A 9 -20.88 -14.69 13.64
N ALA A 10 -19.83 -14.22 12.96
CA ALA A 10 -19.88 -13.90 11.55
C ALA A 10 -20.12 -15.18 10.74
N ILE A 11 -21.22 -15.21 9.99
CA ILE A 11 -21.58 -16.32 9.11
C ILE A 11 -21.27 -15.89 7.67
N PRO A 12 -20.47 -16.65 6.91
CA PRO A 12 -20.18 -16.31 5.52
C PRO A 12 -21.48 -16.30 4.70
N GLN A 13 -21.75 -15.18 4.06
CA GLN A 13 -22.87 -15.03 3.13
C GLN A 13 -22.34 -15.08 1.71
N TRP A 14 -22.98 -15.86 0.85
CA TRP A 14 -22.61 -15.92 -0.55
C TRP A 14 -23.18 -14.72 -1.30
N ILE A 15 -22.28 -13.97 -1.96
CA ILE A 15 -22.57 -12.85 -2.84
C ILE A 15 -22.08 -13.24 -4.23
N THR A 16 -23.00 -13.43 -5.17
CA THR A 16 -22.65 -13.78 -6.55
C THR A 16 -21.86 -12.63 -7.18
N PRO A 17 -20.64 -12.87 -7.69
CA PRO A 17 -19.84 -11.82 -8.32
C PRO A 17 -20.49 -11.28 -9.58
N GLU A 18 -20.61 -9.95 -9.68
CA GLU A 18 -21.03 -9.24 -10.89
C GLU A 18 -19.86 -8.46 -11.46
N PHE A 19 -19.55 -8.69 -12.73
CA PHE A 19 -18.45 -8.03 -13.42
C PHE A 19 -18.99 -6.86 -14.25
N THR A 20 -18.52 -5.66 -13.94
CA THR A 20 -18.84 -4.45 -14.70
C THR A 20 -17.58 -3.68 -15.06
N TRP A 21 -17.60 -3.04 -16.23
CA TRP A 21 -16.49 -2.20 -16.67
C TRP A 21 -16.30 -1.00 -15.73
N GLN A 22 -17.41 -0.44 -15.26
CA GLN A 22 -17.43 0.70 -14.35
C GLN A 22 -16.75 0.34 -13.02
N ALA A 23 -17.09 -0.78 -12.37
CA ALA A 23 -16.42 -1.19 -11.12
C ALA A 23 -14.95 -1.55 -11.36
N THR A 24 -14.63 -2.17 -12.50
CA THR A 24 -13.25 -2.54 -12.85
C THR A 24 -12.36 -1.30 -12.95
N LEU A 25 -12.79 -0.28 -13.70
CA LEU A 25 -12.01 0.94 -13.87
C LEU A 25 -12.03 1.85 -12.65
N ASN A 26 -13.18 2.00 -11.99
CA ASN A 26 -13.30 2.95 -10.88
C ASN A 26 -12.78 2.43 -9.55
N ILE A 27 -12.78 1.11 -9.34
CA ILE A 27 -12.50 0.51 -8.04
C ILE A 27 -11.34 -0.48 -8.17
N ALA A 28 -11.49 -1.52 -8.98
CA ALA A 28 -10.53 -2.61 -9.01
C ALA A 28 -9.12 -2.16 -9.43
N LEU A 29 -9.00 -1.41 -10.52
CA LEU A 29 -7.70 -0.95 -11.03
C LEU A 29 -7.00 0.03 -10.07
N PRO A 30 -7.66 1.08 -9.54
CA PRO A 30 -7.07 1.92 -8.50
C PRO A 30 -6.66 1.14 -7.25
N LEU A 31 -7.51 0.23 -6.74
CA LEU A 31 -7.19 -0.56 -5.54
C LEU A 31 -6.02 -1.52 -5.76
N VAL A 32 -5.90 -2.15 -6.94
CA VAL A 32 -4.74 -2.99 -7.27
C VAL A 32 -3.45 -2.17 -7.27
N MET A 33 -3.47 -0.96 -7.81
CA MET A 33 -2.31 -0.08 -7.77
C MET A 33 -1.93 0.30 -6.34
N VAL A 34 -2.91 0.65 -5.51
CA VAL A 34 -2.71 0.95 -4.08
C VAL A 34 -2.16 -0.27 -3.34
N ALA A 35 -2.67 -1.47 -3.61
CA ALA A 35 -2.18 -2.71 -3.02
C ALA A 35 -0.73 -3.01 -3.40
N LEU A 36 -0.38 -2.90 -4.69
CA LEU A 36 0.97 -3.18 -5.19
C LEU A 36 2.00 -2.21 -4.61
N THR A 37 1.67 -0.92 -4.62
CA THR A 37 2.58 0.17 -4.20
C THR A 37 2.63 0.36 -2.70
N GLY A 38 1.49 0.26 -2.00
CA GLY A 38 1.37 0.56 -0.58
C GLY A 38 1.54 -0.65 0.34
N GLN A 39 1.32 -1.86 -0.15
CA GLN A 39 1.33 -3.07 0.71
C GLN A 39 2.35 -4.10 0.23
N PHE A 40 2.28 -4.55 -1.02
CA PHE A 40 3.18 -5.59 -1.53
C PHE A 40 4.63 -5.13 -1.60
N LEU A 41 4.91 -3.99 -2.23
CA LEU A 41 6.27 -3.48 -2.37
C LEU A 41 6.92 -3.20 -1.00
N PRO A 42 6.30 -2.45 -0.07
CA PRO A 42 6.85 -2.25 1.27
C PRO A 42 6.96 -3.55 2.07
N GLY A 43 5.97 -4.45 1.97
CA GLY A 43 6.00 -5.74 2.66
C GLY A 43 7.19 -6.60 2.22
N VAL A 44 7.48 -6.67 0.92
CA VAL A 44 8.68 -7.35 0.42
C VAL A 44 9.96 -6.64 0.87
N ALA A 45 9.99 -5.30 0.84
CA ALA A 45 11.13 -4.53 1.32
C ALA A 45 11.43 -4.81 2.81
N VAL A 46 10.41 -4.93 3.65
CA VAL A 46 10.54 -5.34 5.05
C VAL A 46 11.14 -6.73 5.18
N LEU A 47 10.65 -7.72 4.41
CA LEU A 47 11.24 -9.06 4.40
C LEU A 47 12.71 -9.04 4.01
N ARG A 48 13.09 -8.23 3.02
CA ARG A 48 14.48 -8.05 2.60
C ARG A 48 15.33 -7.41 3.70
N ALA A 49 14.83 -6.37 4.35
CA ALA A 49 15.52 -5.70 5.46
C ALA A 49 15.72 -6.63 6.67
N ALA A 50 14.79 -7.56 6.88
CA ALA A 50 14.89 -8.59 7.93
C ALA A 50 15.79 -9.79 7.57
N GLY A 51 16.45 -9.77 6.40
CA GLY A 51 17.40 -10.80 5.96
C GLY A 51 16.80 -11.94 5.13
N TYR A 52 15.50 -11.90 4.80
CA TYR A 52 14.84 -12.91 3.96
C TYR A 52 15.01 -12.59 2.47
N HIS A 53 16.24 -12.59 1.96
CA HIS A 53 16.55 -12.24 0.56
C HIS A 53 16.12 -13.28 -0.47
N SER A 54 15.97 -14.54 -0.06
CA SER A 54 15.59 -15.65 -0.94
C SER A 54 14.09 -15.75 -1.19
N THR A 55 13.23 -15.07 -0.41
CA THR A 55 11.77 -15.17 -0.57
C THR A 55 11.32 -14.51 -1.88
N PRO A 56 10.75 -15.25 -2.84
CA PRO A 56 10.31 -14.66 -4.10
C PRO A 56 9.00 -13.85 -3.91
N ALA A 57 8.92 -12.67 -4.52
CA ALA A 57 7.73 -11.81 -4.39
C ALA A 57 6.51 -12.36 -5.16
N SER A 58 6.74 -12.98 -6.32
CA SER A 58 5.66 -13.48 -7.18
C SER A 58 4.74 -14.49 -6.47
N PRO A 59 5.25 -15.54 -5.80
CA PRO A 59 4.39 -16.46 -5.06
C PRO A 59 3.56 -15.80 -3.96
N LEU A 60 4.11 -14.79 -3.26
CA LEU A 60 3.36 -14.05 -2.24
C LEU A 60 2.17 -13.31 -2.86
N ILE A 61 2.41 -12.58 -3.96
CA ILE A 61 1.37 -11.81 -4.66
C ILE A 61 0.32 -12.76 -5.27
N THR A 62 0.76 -13.83 -5.93
CA THR A 62 -0.13 -14.79 -6.58
C THR A 62 -0.99 -15.54 -5.57
N GLN A 63 -0.43 -15.97 -4.43
CA GLN A 63 -1.21 -16.63 -3.37
C GLN A 63 -2.22 -15.67 -2.73
N SER A 64 -1.82 -14.43 -2.43
CA SER A 64 -2.75 -13.40 -1.93
C SER A 64 -3.89 -13.14 -2.93
N GLY A 65 -3.58 -13.05 -4.21
CA GLY A 65 -4.59 -12.87 -5.27
C GLY A 65 -5.53 -14.07 -5.39
N LEU A 66 -5.01 -15.29 -5.37
CA LEU A 66 -5.81 -16.52 -5.42
C LEU A 66 -6.79 -16.59 -4.25
N TRP A 67 -6.31 -16.37 -3.02
CA TRP A 67 -7.18 -16.33 -1.85
C TRP A 67 -8.19 -15.18 -1.89
N SER A 68 -7.81 -14.03 -2.45
CA SER A 68 -8.75 -12.91 -2.66
C SER A 68 -9.90 -13.31 -3.58
N VAL A 69 -9.62 -13.99 -4.70
CA VAL A 69 -10.65 -14.47 -5.64
C VAL A 69 -11.54 -15.53 -4.98
N LEU A 70 -10.95 -16.48 -4.26
CA LEU A 70 -11.69 -17.53 -3.57
C LEU A 70 -12.62 -16.97 -2.48
N LEU A 71 -12.18 -15.90 -1.79
CA LEU A 71 -12.94 -15.29 -0.70
C LEU A 71 -13.82 -14.11 -1.15
N ALA A 72 -13.71 -13.66 -2.40
CA ALA A 72 -14.48 -12.53 -2.92
C ALA A 72 -16.01 -12.73 -2.81
N PRO A 73 -16.58 -13.92 -3.10
CA PRO A 73 -18.01 -14.16 -2.89
C PRO A 73 -18.46 -14.04 -1.43
N PHE A 74 -17.54 -14.07 -0.48
CA PHE A 74 -17.83 -13.91 0.95
C PHE A 74 -17.53 -12.50 1.46
N GLY A 75 -17.41 -11.52 0.56
CA GLY A 75 -17.17 -10.12 0.89
C GLY A 75 -15.70 -9.74 1.06
N CYS A 76 -14.75 -10.60 0.68
CA CYS A 76 -13.34 -10.23 0.69
C CYS A 76 -13.03 -9.22 -0.42
N HIS A 77 -12.62 -8.02 -0.04
CA HIS A 77 -12.24 -6.94 -0.97
C HIS A 77 -10.79 -7.02 -1.47
N GLY A 78 -10.04 -8.05 -1.06
CA GLY A 78 -8.63 -8.25 -1.42
C GLY A 78 -7.72 -8.46 -0.22
N LEU A 79 -6.72 -9.32 -0.41
CA LEU A 79 -5.67 -9.65 0.55
C LEU A 79 -4.33 -9.13 0.05
N THR A 80 -3.55 -8.54 0.95
CA THR A 80 -2.23 -7.97 0.66
C THR A 80 -1.26 -8.27 1.79
N LEU A 81 0.02 -7.93 1.61
CA LEU A 81 1.00 -8.01 2.69
C LEU A 81 0.79 -6.87 3.67
N ALA A 82 0.56 -7.19 4.95
CA ALA A 82 0.50 -6.18 6.01
C ALA A 82 1.92 -5.71 6.36
N ALA A 83 2.44 -4.71 5.67
CA ALA A 83 3.86 -4.29 5.80
C ALA A 83 4.26 -3.92 7.24
N ILE A 84 3.39 -3.21 7.97
CA ILE A 84 3.63 -2.81 9.36
C ILE A 84 3.68 -4.04 10.27
N THR A 85 2.67 -4.91 10.18
CA THR A 85 2.62 -6.16 10.95
C THR A 85 3.80 -7.07 10.61
N ALA A 86 4.19 -7.13 9.34
CA ALA A 86 5.35 -7.89 8.90
C ALA A 86 6.64 -7.38 9.56
N ALA A 87 6.81 -6.06 9.70
CA ALA A 87 8.00 -5.49 10.36
C ALA A 87 8.10 -5.93 11.83
N ILE A 88 6.96 -5.97 12.53
CA ILE A 88 6.88 -6.45 13.91
C ILE A 88 7.16 -7.96 13.98
N CYS A 89 6.48 -8.76 13.16
CA CYS A 89 6.59 -10.23 13.19
C CYS A 89 7.96 -10.75 12.71
N THR A 90 8.72 -9.94 11.99
CA THR A 90 10.06 -10.31 11.50
C THR A 90 11.19 -9.82 12.39
N GLY A 91 10.89 -9.04 13.43
CA GLY A 91 11.84 -8.55 14.43
C GLY A 91 12.49 -9.65 15.26
N LYS A 92 13.59 -9.32 15.95
CA LYS A 92 14.29 -10.27 16.84
C LYS A 92 13.45 -10.62 18.07
N GLU A 93 12.53 -9.74 18.43
CA GLU A 93 11.57 -9.86 19.52
C GLU A 93 10.57 -10.99 19.29
N ALA A 94 10.27 -11.33 18.03
CA ALA A 94 9.39 -12.43 17.69
C ALA A 94 10.02 -13.79 18.00
N HIS A 95 11.30 -13.95 17.66
CA HIS A 95 12.13 -15.11 17.99
C HIS A 95 13.60 -14.82 17.62
N GLU A 96 14.56 -15.28 18.41
CA GLU A 96 15.99 -15.13 18.11
C GLU A 96 16.35 -15.77 16.75
N ASN A 97 16.05 -17.08 16.60
CA ASN A 97 16.15 -17.80 15.33
C ASN A 97 15.18 -17.24 14.25
N PRO A 98 15.70 -16.66 13.14
CA PRO A 98 14.88 -16.14 12.04
C PRO A 98 13.93 -17.18 11.43
N ALA A 99 14.36 -18.45 11.32
CA ALA A 99 13.55 -19.51 10.74
C ALA A 99 12.27 -19.84 11.54
N LYS A 100 12.16 -19.34 12.77
CA LYS A 100 11.00 -19.55 13.66
C LYS A 100 10.10 -18.33 13.82
N ARG A 101 10.46 -17.17 13.25
CA ARG A 101 9.69 -15.92 13.40
C ARG A 101 8.30 -15.98 12.76
N TYR A 102 8.08 -16.91 11.82
CA TYR A 102 6.75 -17.13 11.22
C TYR A 102 5.66 -17.44 12.27
N VAL A 103 6.02 -17.97 13.44
CA VAL A 103 5.09 -18.27 14.54
C VAL A 103 4.36 -17.00 15.01
N ALA A 104 5.03 -15.84 15.02
CA ALA A 104 4.38 -14.57 15.34
C ALA A 104 3.31 -14.20 14.30
N GLY A 105 3.62 -14.38 13.02
CA GLY A 105 2.67 -14.17 11.93
C GLY A 105 1.48 -15.13 11.97
N VAL A 106 1.72 -16.42 12.21
CA VAL A 106 0.66 -17.44 12.35
C VAL A 106 -0.23 -17.14 13.55
N SER A 107 0.36 -16.81 14.70
CA SER A 107 -0.38 -16.48 15.91
C SER A 107 -1.25 -15.23 15.68
N GLY A 108 -0.69 -14.18 15.09
CA GLY A 108 -1.43 -12.97 14.71
C GLY A 108 -2.59 -13.27 13.77
N GLY A 109 -2.38 -14.13 12.76
CA GLY A 109 -3.42 -14.59 11.85
C GLY A 109 -4.56 -15.32 12.57
N VAL A 110 -4.24 -16.24 13.49
CA VAL A 110 -5.24 -16.95 14.30
C VAL A 110 -6.05 -15.96 15.14
N PHE A 111 -5.40 -15.00 15.82
CA PHE A 111 -6.11 -13.99 16.60
C PHE A 111 -6.96 -13.07 15.72
N TYR A 112 -6.51 -12.71 14.51
CA TYR A 112 -7.33 -11.95 13.57
C TYR A 112 -8.54 -12.73 13.08
N LEU A 113 -8.42 -14.04 12.85
CA LEU A 113 -9.56 -14.89 12.49
C LEU A 113 -10.56 -15.02 13.64
N LEU A 114 -10.08 -15.22 14.87
CA LEU A 114 -10.93 -15.23 16.06
C LEU A 114 -11.66 -13.90 16.22
N LEU A 115 -10.94 -12.78 16.11
CA LEU A 115 -11.52 -11.44 16.18
C LEU A 115 -12.54 -11.19 15.06
N GLY A 116 -12.23 -11.63 13.84
CA GLY A 116 -13.12 -11.55 12.68
C GLY A 116 -14.39 -12.38 12.84
N LEU A 117 -14.32 -13.52 13.52
CA LEU A 117 -15.48 -14.34 13.85
C LEU A 117 -16.45 -13.58 14.78
N PHE A 118 -15.95 -12.73 15.67
CA PHE A 118 -16.77 -11.81 16.48
C PHE A 118 -17.02 -10.45 15.78
N GLY A 119 -16.87 -10.39 14.46
CA GLY A 119 -17.03 -9.16 13.68
C GLY A 119 -18.40 -8.49 13.86
N ALA A 120 -19.48 -9.27 13.95
CA ALA A 120 -20.82 -8.75 14.22
C ALA A 120 -20.89 -8.02 15.58
N THR A 121 -20.25 -8.59 16.60
CA THR A 121 -20.14 -7.99 17.93
C THR A 121 -19.29 -6.72 17.90
N LEU A 122 -18.15 -6.71 17.19
CA LEU A 122 -17.34 -5.51 17.01
C LEU A 122 -18.13 -4.39 16.33
N VAL A 123 -18.84 -4.69 15.24
CA VAL A 123 -19.68 -3.72 14.53
C VAL A 123 -20.74 -3.16 15.47
N SER A 124 -21.39 -4.00 16.29
CA SER A 124 -22.41 -3.55 17.26
C SER A 124 -21.86 -2.59 18.32
N ILE A 125 -20.59 -2.79 18.74
CA ILE A 125 -19.92 -1.88 19.68
C ILE A 125 -19.63 -0.54 19.01
N PHE A 126 -19.10 -0.56 17.78
CA PHE A 126 -18.81 0.68 17.06
C PHE A 126 -20.08 1.48 16.76
N THR A 127 -21.18 0.83 16.35
CA THR A 127 -22.46 1.51 16.08
C THR A 127 -23.16 2.03 17.34
N ALA A 128 -22.73 1.62 18.54
CA ALA A 128 -23.20 2.20 19.79
C ALA A 128 -22.61 3.60 20.08
N PHE A 129 -21.48 3.95 19.44
CA PHE A 129 -20.89 5.28 19.55
C PHE A 129 -21.56 6.29 18.61
N PRO A 130 -21.54 7.60 18.94
CA PRO A 130 -21.99 8.65 18.03
C PRO A 130 -21.19 8.61 16.72
N ALA A 131 -21.86 8.76 15.57
CA ALA A 131 -21.22 8.75 14.26
C ALA A 131 -20.08 9.78 14.14
N ALA A 132 -20.22 10.93 14.80
CA ALA A 132 -19.17 11.95 14.87
C ALA A 132 -17.88 11.46 15.55
N LEU A 133 -17.98 10.61 16.59
CA LEU A 133 -16.81 10.04 17.27
C LEU A 133 -16.10 9.02 16.38
N ILE A 134 -16.85 8.16 15.69
CA ILE A 134 -16.30 7.18 14.74
C ILE A 134 -15.57 7.91 13.61
N ALA A 135 -16.20 8.94 13.04
CA ALA A 135 -15.61 9.76 11.97
C ALA A 135 -14.35 10.49 12.45
N ALA A 136 -14.35 11.06 13.66
CA ALA A 136 -13.18 11.73 14.23
C ALA A 136 -12.01 10.77 14.45
N LEU A 137 -12.27 9.57 15.01
CA LEU A 137 -11.24 8.54 15.21
C LEU A 137 -10.69 8.03 13.88
N ALA A 138 -11.56 7.77 12.90
CA ALA A 138 -11.15 7.37 11.56
C ALA A 138 -10.30 8.46 10.88
N GLY A 139 -10.71 9.73 10.98
CA GLY A 139 -9.95 10.86 10.45
C GLY A 139 -8.58 11.03 11.12
N LEU A 140 -8.51 10.88 12.45
CA LEU A 140 -7.24 10.95 13.19
C LEU A 140 -6.29 9.81 12.78
N ALA A 141 -6.81 8.59 12.61
CA ALA A 141 -6.03 7.45 12.10
C ALA A 141 -5.53 7.69 10.66
N LEU A 142 -6.34 8.38 9.83
CA LEU A 142 -6.00 8.69 8.45
C LEU A 142 -4.86 9.72 8.33
N LEU A 143 -4.63 10.59 9.33
CA LEU A 143 -3.54 11.58 9.31
C LEU A 143 -2.17 10.93 9.12
N ALA A 144 -1.91 9.83 9.82
CA ALA A 144 -0.63 9.11 9.71
C ALA A 144 -0.44 8.52 8.29
N ALA A 145 -1.51 7.96 7.72
CA ALA A 145 -1.49 7.41 6.36
C ALA A 145 -1.28 8.51 5.31
N ILE A 146 -2.00 9.64 5.42
CA ILE A 146 -1.84 10.79 4.53
C ILE A 146 -0.43 11.38 4.64
N GLY A 147 0.08 11.57 5.86
CA GLY A 147 1.42 12.09 6.10
C GLY A 147 2.50 11.19 5.48
N GLY A 148 2.42 9.88 5.68
CA GLY A 148 3.34 8.92 5.05
C GLY A 148 3.24 8.90 3.52
N ALA A 149 2.02 8.92 2.97
CA ALA A 149 1.80 8.94 1.53
C ALA A 149 2.34 10.22 0.88
N LEU A 150 2.10 11.40 1.47
CA LEU A 150 2.62 12.68 0.98
C LEU A 150 4.15 12.75 1.06
N ALA A 151 4.73 12.30 2.18
CA ALA A 151 6.18 12.23 2.33
C ALA A 151 6.81 11.32 1.25
N GLY A 152 6.24 10.13 1.02
CA GLY A 152 6.68 9.21 -0.01
C GLY A 152 6.51 9.76 -1.43
N ALA A 153 5.35 10.37 -1.71
CA ALA A 153 5.05 10.98 -3.00
C ALA A 153 6.03 12.11 -3.37
N MET A 154 6.49 12.88 -2.38
CA MET A 154 7.42 14.00 -2.58
C MET A 154 8.90 13.62 -2.47
N ALA A 155 9.22 12.35 -2.21
CA ALA A 155 10.58 11.87 -1.94
C ALA A 155 11.54 12.04 -3.13
N VAL A 156 11.04 11.84 -4.36
CA VAL A 156 11.84 11.94 -5.59
C VAL A 156 11.57 13.28 -6.26
N PRO A 157 12.53 14.23 -6.29
CA PRO A 157 12.33 15.58 -6.85
C PRO A 157 11.79 15.58 -8.28
N ASP A 158 12.22 14.61 -9.08
CA ASP A 158 11.90 14.48 -10.49
C ASP A 158 10.44 14.05 -10.75
N ASP A 159 9.80 13.42 -9.76
CA ASP A 159 8.45 12.88 -9.89
C ASP A 159 7.39 13.72 -9.15
N ARG A 160 7.80 14.79 -8.44
CA ARG A 160 6.93 15.63 -7.58
C ARG A 160 5.74 16.23 -8.32
N GLU A 161 5.96 16.80 -9.50
CA GLU A 161 4.89 17.41 -10.29
C GLU A 161 3.82 16.38 -10.67
N ALA A 162 4.23 15.20 -11.14
CA ALA A 162 3.31 14.11 -11.48
C ALA A 162 2.56 13.59 -10.24
N ALA A 163 3.26 13.47 -9.11
CA ALA A 163 2.65 13.08 -7.84
C ALA A 163 1.63 14.13 -7.33
N LEU A 164 1.92 15.42 -7.46
CA LEU A 164 0.99 16.50 -7.13
C LEU A 164 -0.25 16.47 -8.02
N ILE A 165 -0.08 16.26 -9.33
CA ILE A 165 -1.21 16.11 -10.27
C ILE A 165 -2.08 14.92 -9.86
N THR A 166 -1.47 13.76 -9.59
CA THR A 166 -2.18 12.56 -9.12
C THR A 166 -3.00 12.86 -7.87
N PHE A 167 -2.39 13.52 -6.89
CA PHE A 167 -3.03 13.86 -5.62
C PHE A 167 -4.19 14.84 -5.80
N LEU A 168 -3.96 15.97 -6.48
CA LEU A 168 -4.97 17.01 -6.67
C LEU A 168 -6.18 16.50 -7.46
N VAL A 169 -5.94 15.72 -8.52
CA VAL A 169 -7.02 15.13 -9.32
C VAL A 169 -7.82 14.14 -8.47
N THR A 170 -7.15 13.26 -7.72
CA THR A 170 -7.82 12.28 -6.84
C THR A 170 -8.62 12.98 -5.73
N ALA A 171 -8.07 14.02 -5.13
CA ALA A 171 -8.70 14.78 -4.04
C ALA A 171 -9.84 15.69 -4.52
N SER A 172 -9.93 16.00 -5.81
CA SER A 172 -10.92 16.92 -6.36
C SER A 172 -12.37 16.42 -6.30
N GLY A 173 -12.57 15.11 -6.15
CA GLY A 173 -13.91 14.50 -6.23
C GLY A 173 -14.54 14.55 -7.63
N MET A 174 -13.77 14.90 -8.67
CA MET A 174 -14.27 14.98 -10.05
C MET A 174 -14.79 13.63 -10.55
N SER A 175 -15.76 13.70 -11.46
CA SER A 175 -16.23 12.55 -12.23
C SER A 175 -16.29 12.96 -13.71
N PHE A 176 -15.66 12.17 -14.58
CA PHE A 176 -15.62 12.43 -16.01
C PHE A 176 -15.78 11.13 -16.78
N LEU A 177 -16.67 11.12 -17.78
CA LEU A 177 -17.06 9.93 -18.56
C LEU A 177 -17.57 8.75 -17.71
N GLY A 178 -18.20 9.04 -16.57
CA GLY A 178 -18.64 8.01 -15.62
C GLY A 178 -17.49 7.36 -14.84
N LEU A 179 -16.29 7.94 -14.89
CA LEU A 179 -15.12 7.49 -14.17
C LEU A 179 -14.74 8.47 -13.06
N SER A 180 -14.35 7.91 -11.92
CA SER A 180 -14.05 8.61 -10.68
C SER A 180 -12.71 9.33 -10.72
N ALA A 181 -12.55 10.29 -9.80
CA ALA A 181 -11.30 10.99 -9.54
C ALA A 181 -10.12 10.05 -9.26
N ALA A 182 -10.33 8.89 -8.63
CA ALA A 182 -9.26 7.93 -8.35
C ALA A 182 -8.68 7.32 -9.63
N PHE A 183 -9.54 6.96 -10.59
CA PHE A 183 -9.10 6.48 -11.91
C PHE A 183 -8.35 7.59 -12.67
N TRP A 184 -8.97 8.78 -12.80
CA TRP A 184 -8.35 9.87 -13.54
C TRP A 184 -7.08 10.41 -12.89
N GLY A 185 -7.00 10.38 -11.55
CA GLY A 185 -5.80 10.75 -10.81
C GLY A 185 -4.63 9.85 -11.18
N LEU A 186 -4.85 8.54 -11.24
CA LEU A 186 -3.84 7.59 -11.71
C LEU A 186 -3.43 7.86 -13.16
N ILE A 187 -4.40 8.02 -14.07
CA ILE A 187 -4.11 8.25 -15.50
C ILE A 187 -3.34 9.56 -15.71
N PHE A 188 -3.82 10.68 -15.18
CA PHE A 188 -3.16 11.97 -15.33
C PHE A 188 -1.80 12.00 -14.63
N GLY A 189 -1.67 11.31 -13.50
CA GLY A 189 -0.40 11.08 -12.82
C GLY A 189 0.63 10.38 -13.71
N ILE A 190 0.25 9.24 -14.28
CA ILE A 190 1.11 8.45 -15.17
C ILE A 190 1.46 9.26 -16.43
N VAL A 191 0.48 9.91 -17.06
CA VAL A 191 0.70 10.72 -18.26
C VAL A 191 1.66 11.87 -17.97
N ALA A 192 1.45 12.60 -16.86
CA ALA A 192 2.35 13.67 -16.44
C ALA A 192 3.77 13.15 -16.18
N HIS A 193 3.89 12.03 -15.47
CA HIS A 193 5.18 11.39 -15.19
C HIS A 193 5.93 11.04 -16.48
N LEU A 194 5.25 10.43 -17.45
CA LEU A 194 5.85 10.06 -18.74
C LEU A 194 6.26 11.30 -19.54
N LEU A 195 5.38 12.31 -19.67
CA LEU A 195 5.68 13.54 -20.42
C LEU A 195 6.86 14.32 -19.83
N LEU A 196 6.91 14.45 -18.49
CA LEU A 196 7.98 15.16 -17.80
C LEU A 196 9.32 14.43 -17.92
N ARG A 197 9.30 13.08 -17.92
CA ARG A 197 10.52 12.28 -18.17
C ARG A 197 10.98 12.35 -19.62
N MET A 198 10.05 12.33 -20.58
CA MET A 198 10.36 12.45 -22.01
C MET A 198 10.87 13.83 -22.42
N ARG A 199 10.57 14.89 -21.65
CA ARG A 199 11.11 16.24 -21.86
C ARG A 199 12.50 16.46 -21.24
N ARG A 200 13.03 15.48 -20.49
CA ARG A 200 14.37 15.54 -19.88
C ARG A 200 15.54 14.86 -20.64
N PRO A 201 15.57 14.68 -21.98
CA PRO A 201 16.77 14.22 -22.65
C PRO A 201 17.71 15.41 -22.92
N ARG A 202 18.80 15.52 -22.13
CA ARG A 202 20.15 16.06 -22.47
C ARG A 202 20.92 16.75 -21.33
N SER A 203 20.37 16.99 -20.13
CA SER A 203 21.16 17.67 -19.08
C SER A 203 22.21 16.76 -18.40
N ARG A 204 22.00 15.43 -18.38
CA ARG A 204 22.97 14.47 -17.82
C ARG A 204 24.21 14.28 -18.70
N ALA A 205 24.09 14.45 -20.02
CA ALA A 205 25.25 14.43 -20.94
C ALA A 205 26.11 15.70 -20.79
N ALA A 206 25.49 16.86 -20.60
CA ALA A 206 26.19 18.12 -20.36
C ALA A 206 26.92 18.14 -19.00
N ARG A 207 26.34 17.52 -17.96
CA ARG A 207 26.96 17.44 -16.62
C ARG A 207 28.10 16.42 -16.54
N ALA A 208 28.09 15.37 -17.38
CA ALA A 208 29.21 14.46 -17.54
C ALA A 208 30.37 15.09 -18.36
N ALA A 209 30.05 15.90 -19.38
CA ALA A 209 31.05 16.63 -20.16
C ALA A 209 31.69 17.81 -19.41
N ALA A 210 31.05 18.32 -18.35
CA ALA A 210 31.54 19.43 -17.54
C ALA A 210 32.37 18.99 -16.31
N THR A 211 32.80 17.73 -16.24
CA THR A 211 33.88 17.33 -15.31
C THR A 211 35.20 17.52 -16.04
N PRO A 212 35.94 18.64 -15.85
CA PRO A 212 37.29 18.73 -16.38
C PRO A 212 38.15 17.66 -15.70
N MET A 213 38.89 16.90 -16.51
CA MET A 213 40.06 16.13 -16.10
C MET A 213 40.97 17.01 -15.23
N ALA A 214 40.87 16.88 -13.91
CA ALA A 214 41.83 17.46 -13.00
C ALA A 214 42.89 16.38 -12.68
N SER A 215 44.01 16.52 -13.41
CA SER A 215 45.40 16.13 -13.10
C SER A 215 45.77 14.64 -12.91
N GLU A 216 46.41 14.09 -13.96
CA GLU A 216 47.57 13.18 -13.83
C GLU A 216 48.88 14.03 -13.75
N PRO A 217 50.08 13.46 -13.52
CA PRO A 217 50.64 13.08 -12.23
C PRO A 217 51.95 13.86 -11.92
N GLN A 218 52.25 14.16 -10.65
CA GLN A 218 53.58 14.63 -10.27
C GLN A 218 54.35 13.56 -9.49
N GLU A 219 55.23 12.89 -10.23
CA GLU A 219 56.43 12.25 -9.73
C GLU A 219 57.34 13.31 -9.09
N SER A 220 57.67 13.18 -7.79
CA SER A 220 58.84 13.84 -7.21
C SER A 220 59.36 13.11 -5.99
N ALA A 221 60.51 12.49 -6.22
CA ALA A 221 61.59 12.09 -5.33
C ALA A 221 61.64 12.62 -3.89
N ALA A 222 62.21 11.75 -3.04
CA ALA A 222 63.00 12.03 -1.84
C ALA A 222 62.24 12.36 -0.54
N ARG A 223 62.03 11.34 0.31
CA ARG A 223 62.85 11.05 1.51
C ARG A 223 62.27 9.86 2.27
#